data_AF-A0A954Q5X1-F1
#
_entry.id   AF-A0A954Q5X1-F1
#
_cell.length_a   1.000
_cell.length_b   1.000
_cell.length_c   1.000
_cell.angle_alpha   90.00
_cell.angle_beta   90.00
_cell.angle_gamma   90.00
#
_symmetry.space_group_name_H-M   'P 1'
#
loop_
_entity.id
_entity.type
_entity.pdbx_description
1 polymer ?
#
loop_
_entity_poly.entity_id
_entity_poly.type
_entity_poly.pdbx_seq_one_letter_code
_entity_poly.pdbx_strand_id
1 'polypeptide(L)'
;MNSYQSVWEDDETSRRVELLVNYSQHDAGVTINEITPIKVTFLCPNTKASRRSIGVWTKTGRAMLAHQFRTAGRIESLEQEIISGGFANACA
;
A
#
# COMPACT_ATOMS: atom_id res chain seq x y z
N MET A 1 11.23 -14.96 0.26
CA MET A 1 10.15 -14.08 0.76
C MET A 1 10.44 -12.71 0.19
N ASN A 2 9.51 -12.17 -0.60
CA ASN A 2 9.73 -10.94 -1.35
C ASN A 2 8.95 -9.80 -0.69
N SER A 3 9.40 -8.57 -0.92
CA SER A 3 8.69 -7.37 -0.47
C SER A 3 8.42 -6.44 -1.64
N TYR A 4 7.27 -5.77 -1.60
CA TYR A 4 6.83 -4.79 -2.58
C TYR A 4 6.30 -3.56 -1.84
N GLN A 5 6.69 -2.37 -2.30
CA GLN A 5 6.14 -1.13 -1.78
C GLN A 5 4.99 -0.68 -2.69
N SER A 6 3.82 -0.50 -2.10
CA SER A 6 2.65 0.02 -2.80
C SER A 6 2.10 1.25 -2.08
N VAL A 7 1.32 2.02 -2.81
CA VAL A 7 0.70 3.24 -2.36
C VAL A 7 -0.80 3.11 -2.49
N TRP A 8 -1.50 3.21 -1.38
CA TRP A 8 -2.95 3.25 -1.34
C TRP A 8 -3.43 4.69 -1.17
N GLU A 9 -4.17 5.21 -2.14
CA GLU A 9 -4.92 6.46 -2.00
C GLU A 9 -6.31 6.17 -1.44
N ASP A 10 -6.59 6.75 -0.30
CA ASP A 10 -7.87 6.70 0.39
C ASP A 10 -8.54 8.06 0.21
N ASP A 11 -9.44 8.10 -0.77
CA ASP A 11 -10.17 9.31 -1.14
C ASP A 11 -11.17 9.76 -0.07
N GLU A 12 -11.77 8.81 0.66
CA GLU A 12 -12.75 9.09 1.72
C GLU A 12 -12.13 9.95 2.83
N THR A 13 -10.87 9.68 3.16
CA THR A 13 -10.16 10.38 4.22
C THR A 13 -9.06 11.31 3.70
N SER A 14 -8.99 11.52 2.38
CA SER A 14 -8.01 12.37 1.70
C SER A 14 -6.58 12.11 2.19
N ARG A 15 -6.16 10.84 2.16
CA ARG A 15 -4.82 10.43 2.58
C ARG A 15 -4.22 9.43 1.61
N ARG A 16 -2.91 9.36 1.64
CA ARG A 16 -2.10 8.37 0.93
C ARG A 16 -1.36 7.54 1.95
N VAL A 17 -1.48 6.22 1.87
CA VAL A 17 -0.86 5.28 2.79
C VAL A 17 0.19 4.48 2.03
N GLU A 18 1.44 4.57 2.47
CA GLU A 18 2.54 3.75 1.96
C GLU A 18 2.53 2.41 2.71
N LEU A 19 2.54 1.32 1.93
CA LEU A 19 2.39 -0.05 2.40
C LEU A 19 3.63 -0.85 2.00
N LEU A 20 4.21 -1.56 2.95
CA LEU A 20 5.18 -2.63 2.69
C LEU A 20 4.43 -3.96 2.68
N VAL A 21 4.45 -4.63 1.53
CA VAL A 21 3.72 -5.87 1.27
C VAL A 21 4.72 -7.01 1.18
N ASN A 22 4.66 -7.94 2.13
CA ASN A 22 5.44 -9.16 2.06
C ASN A 22 4.63 -10.23 1.34
N TYR A 23 5.21 -10.84 0.32
CA TYR A 23 4.53 -11.83 -0.51
C TYR A 23 5.42 -13.03 -0.82
N SER A 24 4.75 -14.12 -1.17
CA SER A 24 5.37 -15.33 -1.73
C SER A 24 4.89 -15.50 -3.16
N GLN A 25 5.81 -15.81 -4.05
CA GLN A 25 5.50 -16.12 -5.44
C GLN A 25 5.63 -17.62 -5.65
N HIS A 26 4.63 -18.20 -6.30
CA HIS A 26 4.55 -19.62 -6.64
C HIS A 26 4.11 -19.77 -8.10
N ASP A 27 4.18 -20.97 -8.65
CA ASP A 27 3.83 -21.22 -10.06
C ASP A 27 2.38 -20.84 -10.41
N ALA A 28 1.49 -20.80 -9.40
CA ALA A 28 0.08 -20.44 -9.55
C ALA A 28 -0.24 -18.96 -9.28
N GLY A 29 0.75 -18.13 -8.91
CA GLY A 29 0.53 -16.70 -8.67
C GLY A 29 1.28 -16.13 -7.46
N VAL A 30 0.74 -15.03 -6.93
CA VAL A 30 1.29 -14.30 -5.78
C VAL A 30 0.34 -14.43 -4.59
N THR A 31 0.89 -14.77 -3.43
CA THR A 31 0.16 -14.77 -2.17
C THR A 31 0.70 -13.67 -1.26
N ILE A 32 -0.17 -12.75 -0.87
CA ILE A 32 0.18 -11.71 0.11
C ILE A 32 0.21 -12.32 1.52
N ASN A 33 1.38 -12.31 2.14
CA ASN A 33 1.58 -12.82 3.50
C ASN A 33 1.29 -11.75 4.55
N GLU A 34 1.76 -10.52 4.33
CA GLU A 34 1.65 -9.43 5.29
C GLU A 34 1.56 -8.08 4.59
N ILE A 35 0.76 -7.18 5.16
CA ILE A 35 0.63 -5.78 4.72
C ILE A 35 0.98 -4.91 5.93
N THR A 36 2.06 -4.17 5.82
CA THR A 36 2.57 -3.28 6.87
C THR A 36 2.48 -1.82 6.41
N PRO A 37 1.55 -1.03 6.95
CA PRO A 37 1.54 0.41 6.75
C PRO A 37 2.79 1.02 7.39
N ILE A 38 3.54 1.81 6.62
CA ILE A 38 4.79 2.43 7.08
C ILE A 38 4.69 3.95 7.19
N LYS A 39 3.84 4.59 6.39
CA LYS A 39 3.69 6.04 6.37
C LYS A 39 2.30 6.44 5.89
N VAL A 40 1.76 7.50 6.48
CA VAL A 40 0.53 8.15 6.04
C VAL A 40 0.86 9.59 5.66
N THR A 41 0.43 10.00 4.47
CA THR A 41 0.51 11.36 3.98
C THR A 41 -0.90 11.92 3.87
N PHE A 42 -1.21 12.96 4.63
CA PHE A 42 -2.49 13.66 4.54
C PHE A 42 -2.47 14.62 3.37
N LEU A 43 -3.51 14.57 2.54
CA LEU A 43 -3.65 15.37 1.35
C LEU A 43 -4.65 16.51 1.58
N CYS A 44 -4.50 17.60 0.84
CA CYS A 44 -5.55 18.58 0.69
C CYS A 44 -6.69 17.95 -0.15
N PRO A 45 -7.95 17.97 0.30
CA PRO A 45 -9.04 17.32 -0.43
C PRO A 45 -9.24 17.92 -1.84
N ASN A 46 -8.98 19.22 -2.01
CA ASN A 46 -9.23 19.94 -3.25
C ASN A 46 -8.07 19.84 -4.25
N THR A 47 -6.83 19.96 -3.77
CA THR A 47 -5.65 20.04 -4.65
C THR A 47 -4.86 18.74 -4.69
N LYS A 48 -5.21 17.76 -3.84
CA LYS A 48 -4.44 16.54 -3.56
C LYS A 48 -2.99 16.80 -3.15
N ALA A 49 -2.63 18.04 -2.83
CA ALA A 49 -1.29 18.42 -2.40
C ALA A 49 -1.00 17.83 -1.02
N SER A 50 0.21 17.30 -0.82
CA SER A 50 0.66 16.78 0.46
C SER A 50 0.71 17.88 1.51
N ARG A 51 -0.02 17.72 2.62
CA ARG A 51 0.02 18.65 3.75
C ARG A 51 1.06 18.26 4.78
N ARG A 52 1.06 16.98 5.16
CA ARG A 52 2.00 16.42 6.14
C ARG A 52 2.10 14.91 5.97
N SER A 53 3.23 14.34 6.39
CA SER A 53 3.44 12.90 6.45
C SER A 53 3.85 12.46 7.84
N ILE A 54 3.36 11.29 8.26
CA ILE A 54 3.64 10.70 9.57
C ILE A 54 3.97 9.22 9.36
N GLY A 55 5.06 8.75 9.98
CA GLY A 55 5.42 7.33 10.01
C GLY A 55 4.46 6.53 10.90
N VAL A 56 4.15 5.30 10.50
CA VAL A 56 3.26 4.40 11.24
C VAL A 56 4.10 3.40 12.05
N TRP A 57 4.34 3.74 13.31
CA TRP A 57 5.20 2.96 14.20
C TRP A 57 4.44 2.12 15.21
N THR A 58 3.19 2.49 15.52
CA THR A 58 2.40 1.81 16.55
C THR A 58 1.71 0.57 16.00
N LYS A 59 1.68 -0.49 16.81
CA LYS A 59 0.98 -1.75 16.46
C LYS A 59 -0.49 -1.49 16.13
N THR A 60 -1.17 -0.67 16.93
CA THR A 60 -2.58 -0.30 16.71
C THR A 60 -2.78 0.45 15.39
N GLY A 61 -1.92 1.42 15.09
CA GLY A 61 -2.00 2.19 13.84
C GLY A 61 -1.81 1.30 12.60
N ARG A 62 -0.83 0.38 12.65
CA ARG A 62 -0.61 -0.61 11.59
C ARG A 62 -1.80 -1.53 11.42
N ALA A 63 -2.34 -2.08 12.51
CA ALA A 63 -3.49 -2.98 12.46
C ALA A 63 -4.73 -2.30 11.89
N MET A 64 -5.02 -1.07 12.33
CA MET A 64 -6.16 -0.29 11.84
C MET A 64 -6.04 -0.01 10.34
N LEU A 65 -4.90 0.52 9.87
CA LEU A 65 -4.71 0.86 8.46
C LEU A 65 -4.67 -0.37 7.56
N ALA A 66 -4.06 -1.48 8.02
CA ALA A 66 -4.06 -2.73 7.28
C ALA A 66 -5.47 -3.35 7.19
N HIS A 67 -6.30 -3.19 8.23
CA HIS A 67 -7.70 -3.58 8.17
C HIS A 67 -8.48 -2.74 7.17
N GLN A 68 -8.33 -1.40 7.22
CA GLN A 68 -9.01 -0.48 6.29
C GLN A 68 -8.61 -0.74 4.83
N PHE A 69 -7.33 -1.01 4.57
CA PHE A 69 -6.87 -1.38 3.23
C PHE A 69 -7.55 -2.67 2.72
N ARG A 70 -7.66 -3.70 3.57
CA ARG A 70 -8.33 -4.95 3.22
C ARG A 70 -9.82 -4.75 2.95
N THR A 71 -10.50 -3.95 3.77
CA THR A 71 -11.94 -3.66 3.60
C THR A 71 -12.22 -2.82 2.35
N ALA A 72 -11.24 -2.04 1.87
CA ALA A 72 -11.33 -1.30 0.62
C ALA A 72 -11.28 -2.20 -0.64
N GLY A 73 -11.14 -3.52 -0.49
CA GLY A 73 -11.19 -4.47 -1.60
C GLY A 73 -9.99 -4.41 -2.55
N ARG A 74 -8.86 -3.81 -2.14
CA ARG A 74 -7.70 -3.56 -3.00
C ARG A 74 -6.68 -4.70 -3.08
N ILE A 75 -6.97 -5.85 -2.47
CA ILE A 75 -6.05 -6.99 -2.39
C ILE A 75 -5.77 -7.58 -3.77
N GLU A 76 -6.81 -7.82 -4.57
CA GLU A 76 -6.65 -8.39 -5.92
C GLU A 76 -5.87 -7.44 -6.85
N SER A 77 -6.15 -6.14 -6.79
CA SER A 77 -5.40 -5.10 -7.52
C SER A 77 -3.91 -5.14 -7.15
N LEU A 78 -3.60 -5.32 -5.87
CA LEU A 78 -2.23 -5.36 -5.37
C LEU A 78 -1.51 -6.65 -5.82
N GLU A 79 -2.20 -7.79 -5.86
CA GLU A 79 -1.64 -9.03 -6.41
C GLU A 79 -1.33 -8.88 -7.90
N GLN A 80 -2.24 -8.26 -8.67
CA GLN A 80 -2.01 -7.95 -10.09
C GLN A 80 -0.84 -6.98 -10.30
N GLU A 81 -0.68 -5.95 -9.46
CA GLU A 81 0.49 -5.05 -9.50
C GLU A 81 1.80 -5.79 -9.28
N ILE A 82 1.82 -6.75 -8.35
CA ILE A 82 3.01 -7.56 -8.06
C ILE A 82 3.29 -8.53 -9.22
N ILE A 83 2.27 -9.20 -9.75
CA ILE A 83 2.39 -10.18 -10.85
C ILE A 83 2.82 -9.49 -12.15
N SER A 84 2.19 -8.36 -12.48
CA SER A 84 2.51 -7.58 -13.68
C SER A 84 3.89 -6.93 -13.60
N GLY A 85 4.55 -7.04 -12.44
CA GLY A 85 5.85 -6.48 -12.16
C GLY A 85 5.78 -4.97 -12.23
N GLY A 86 5.69 -4.30 -11.08
CA GLY A 86 5.98 -2.88 -10.94
C GLY A 86 7.40 -2.45 -11.38
N PHE A 87 7.98 -3.09 -12.40
CA PHE A 87 8.99 -2.57 -13.31
C PHE A 87 8.39 -1.47 -14.20
N ALA A 88 8.02 -0.36 -13.58
CA ALA A 88 8.49 0.91 -14.14
C ALA A 88 9.96 1.04 -13.72
N ASN A 89 10.83 0.20 -14.30
CA ASN A 89 12.24 0.52 -14.35
C ASN A 89 12.34 1.80 -15.18
N ALA A 90 12.71 2.87 -14.49
CA ALA A 90 13.39 4.01 -15.06
C ALA A 90 14.52 3.53 -15.99
N CYS A 91 14.27 3.52 -17.30
CA CYS A 91 15.27 3.67 -18.37
C CYS A 91 14.52 3.80 -19.70
N ALA A 92 14.34 5.04 -20.14
CA ALA A 92 14.33 5.44 -21.54
C ALA A 92 15.03 6.80 -21.60
#